data_AF-A0A7I7U8A4-F1
#
_entry.id   AF-A0A7I7U8A4-F1
#
_cell.length_a   1.000
_cell.length_b   1.000
_cell.length_c   1.000
_cell.angle_alpha   90.00
_cell.angle_beta   90.00
_cell.angle_gamma   90.00
#
_symmetry.space_group_name_H-M   'P 1'
#
loop_
_entity.id
_entity.type
_entity.pdbx_description
1 polymer ?
#
loop_
_entity_poly.entity_id
_entity_poly.type
_entity_poly.pdbx_seq_one_letter_code
_entity_poly.pdbx_strand_id
1 'polypeptide(L)'
;MSKWLVRGLAFAALMVIVRLLQGAMINAWETKAALISAVLVALYAVVAVVWGYADGRSDARRNPDPDRRDDLAMTWLLAGLFAGVVSGAVAWFIGLFYNNLYVEGLINEITTFAAFTALLVFVCAIIGTALGHWLVDRKAPEQSRRREDDDRADTDVFAAVRDDTTDYDSYPGAETEQQTSSVALAEDETRPVDKRDN
;
A
#
# COMPACT_ATOMS: atom_id res chain seq x y z
N MET A 1 -1.81 -11.30 -19.60
CA MET A 1 -1.97 -12.27 -18.50
C MET A 1 -1.94 -11.53 -17.18
N SER A 2 -2.76 -11.93 -16.21
CA SER A 2 -2.88 -11.30 -14.90
C SER A 2 -1.51 -11.34 -14.21
N LYS A 3 -0.84 -10.19 -14.04
CA LYS A 3 0.54 -10.10 -13.50
C LYS A 3 0.70 -10.78 -12.12
N TRP A 4 -0.40 -10.90 -11.38
CA TRP A 4 -0.46 -11.57 -10.08
C TRP A 4 -0.43 -13.11 -10.16
N LEU A 5 -0.98 -13.72 -11.22
CA LEU A 5 -1.07 -15.18 -11.35
C LEU A 5 0.30 -15.83 -11.51
N VAL A 6 1.17 -15.25 -12.35
CA VAL A 6 2.52 -15.79 -12.59
C VAL A 6 3.35 -15.76 -11.32
N ARG A 7 3.27 -14.66 -10.56
CA ARG A 7 3.94 -14.51 -9.26
C ARG A 7 3.40 -15.53 -8.27
N GLY A 8 2.08 -15.61 -8.12
CA GLY A 8 1.42 -16.55 -7.22
C GLY A 8 1.78 -18.01 -7.54
N LEU A 9 1.80 -18.39 -8.83
CA LEU A 9 2.17 -19.73 -9.25
C LEU A 9 3.65 -20.04 -8.97
N ALA A 10 4.56 -19.09 -9.23
CA ALA A 10 5.98 -19.26 -8.93
C ALA A 10 6.22 -19.46 -7.43
N PHE A 11 5.58 -18.64 -6.59
CA PHE A 11 5.64 -18.80 -5.13
C PHE A 11 4.96 -20.08 -4.64
N ALA A 12 3.85 -20.50 -5.26
CA ALA A 12 3.22 -21.78 -4.94
C ALA A 12 4.18 -22.96 -5.18
N ALA A 13 4.78 -23.01 -6.36
CA ALA A 13 5.73 -24.06 -6.73
C ALA A 13 6.96 -24.04 -5.83
N LEU A 14 7.51 -22.85 -5.57
CA LEU A 14 8.64 -22.68 -4.66
C LEU A 14 8.30 -23.16 -3.25
N MET A 15 7.11 -22.85 -2.73
CA MET A 15 6.70 -23.26 -1.40
C MET A 15 6.56 -24.78 -1.29
N VAL A 16 6.04 -25.45 -2.32
CA VAL A 16 5.99 -26.92 -2.37
C VAL A 16 7.41 -27.51 -2.30
N ILE A 17 8.36 -26.97 -3.06
CA ILE A 17 9.77 -27.40 -3.02
C ILE A 17 10.37 -27.19 -1.63
N VAL A 18 10.15 -26.02 -1.03
CA VAL A 18 10.63 -25.70 0.32
C VAL A 18 10.10 -26.70 1.34
N ARG A 19 8.81 -27.07 1.27
CA ARG A 19 8.21 -28.04 2.19
C ARG A 19 8.74 -29.45 2.00
N LEU A 20 8.98 -29.86 0.75
CA LEU A 20 9.63 -31.15 0.45
C LEU A 20 11.04 -31.22 1.02
N LEU A 21 11.82 -30.16 0.84
CA LEU A 21 13.16 -30.03 1.41
C LEU A 21 13.12 -30.02 2.93
N GLN A 22 12.16 -29.28 3.51
CA GLN A 22 11.96 -29.22 4.95
C GLN A 22 11.68 -30.61 5.53
N GLY A 23 10.73 -31.37 4.97
CA GLY A 23 10.43 -32.73 5.41
C GLY A 23 11.64 -33.68 5.30
N ALA A 24 12.35 -33.64 4.18
CA ALA A 24 13.53 -34.47 3.97
C ALA A 24 14.69 -34.13 4.94
N MET A 25 14.97 -32.84 5.15
CA MET A 25 16.05 -32.39 6.01
C MET A 25 15.74 -32.60 7.49
N ILE A 26 14.51 -32.35 7.93
CA ILE A 26 14.10 -32.59 9.31
C ILE A 26 14.19 -34.07 9.65
N ASN A 27 13.76 -34.95 8.74
CA ASN A 27 13.88 -36.40 8.92
C ASN A 27 15.35 -36.88 9.01
N ALA A 28 16.29 -36.18 8.37
CA ALA A 28 17.72 -36.50 8.47
C ALA A 28 18.40 -35.92 9.73
N TRP A 29 17.94 -34.76 10.21
CA TRP A 29 18.55 -34.01 11.32
C TRP A 29 17.50 -33.47 12.30
N GLU A 30 16.79 -34.37 12.99
CA GLU A 30 15.69 -34.02 13.89
C GLU A 30 16.08 -33.02 14.99
N THR A 31 17.29 -33.12 15.53
CA THR A 31 17.79 -32.22 16.59
C THR A 31 17.91 -30.76 16.15
N LYS A 32 17.89 -30.49 14.84
CA LYS A 32 17.99 -29.13 14.27
C LYS A 32 16.72 -28.70 13.53
N ALA A 33 15.59 -29.39 13.74
CA ALA A 33 14.35 -29.16 13.00
C ALA A 33 13.88 -27.69 13.02
N ALA A 34 13.97 -27.03 14.18
CA ALA A 34 13.61 -25.62 14.33
C ALA A 34 14.52 -24.69 13.50
N LEU A 35 15.83 -24.95 13.50
CA LEU A 35 16.81 -24.15 12.75
C LEU A 35 16.62 -24.33 11.25
N ILE A 36 16.42 -25.58 10.79
CA ILE A 36 16.15 -25.89 9.37
C ILE A 36 14.90 -25.13 8.89
N SER A 37 13.81 -25.21 9.66
CA SER A 37 12.56 -24.52 9.34
C SER A 37 12.75 -23.01 9.29
N ALA A 38 13.41 -22.42 10.29
CA ALA A 38 13.67 -20.98 10.33
C ALA A 38 14.51 -20.50 9.13
N VAL A 39 15.55 -21.25 8.75
CA VAL A 39 16.40 -20.91 7.60
C VAL A 39 15.63 -21.01 6.29
N LEU A 40 14.86 -22.06 6.08
CA LEU A 40 14.07 -22.24 4.85
C LEU A 40 13.00 -21.15 4.69
N VAL A 41 12.30 -20.80 5.77
CA VAL A 41 11.34 -19.70 5.81
C VAL A 41 12.04 -18.37 5.52
N ALA A 42 13.22 -18.13 6.12
CA ALA A 42 13.99 -16.92 5.86
C ALA A 42 14.46 -16.82 4.40
N LEU A 43 14.93 -17.91 3.79
CA LEU A 43 15.31 -17.94 2.39
C LEU A 43 14.12 -17.66 1.46
N TYR A 44 12.97 -18.26 1.76
CA TYR A 44 11.73 -18.00 1.02
C TYR A 44 11.29 -16.53 1.14
N ALA A 45 11.37 -15.95 2.35
CA ALA A 45 11.13 -14.53 2.59
C ALA A 45 12.10 -13.63 1.80
N VAL A 46 13.40 -13.97 1.75
CA VAL A 46 14.39 -13.21 0.97
C VAL A 46 14.04 -13.21 -0.51
N VAL A 47 13.61 -14.34 -1.09
CA VAL A 47 13.16 -14.40 -2.48
C VAL A 47 11.96 -13.46 -2.71
N ALA A 48 10.99 -13.44 -1.78
CA ALA A 48 9.86 -12.51 -1.83
C ALA A 48 10.29 -11.04 -1.75
N VAL A 49 11.21 -10.68 -0.84
CA VAL A 49 11.75 -9.32 -0.72
C VAL A 49 12.49 -8.90 -2.00
N VAL A 50 13.35 -9.76 -2.54
CA VAL A 50 14.16 -9.44 -3.74
C VAL A 50 13.28 -9.23 -4.96
N TRP A 51 12.25 -10.07 -5.15
CA TRP A 51 11.30 -9.88 -6.24
C TRP A 51 10.45 -8.63 -6.02
N GLY A 52 9.89 -8.44 -4.83
CA GLY A 52 9.14 -7.23 -4.48
C GLY A 52 9.96 -5.96 -4.72
N TYR A 53 11.24 -5.98 -4.36
CA TYR A 53 12.18 -4.88 -4.62
C TYR A 53 12.42 -4.64 -6.11
N ALA A 54 12.60 -5.69 -6.91
CA ALA A 54 12.70 -5.55 -8.36
C ALA A 54 11.42 -4.97 -8.98
N ASP A 55 10.26 -5.39 -8.49
CA ASP A 55 8.95 -4.89 -8.92
C ASP A 55 8.75 -3.41 -8.55
N GLY A 56 8.99 -3.02 -7.30
CA GLY A 56 8.87 -1.62 -6.88
C GLY A 56 9.85 -0.71 -7.62
N ARG A 57 11.10 -1.15 -7.80
CA ARG A 57 12.07 -0.40 -8.59
C ARG A 57 11.63 -0.25 -10.06
N SER A 58 11.04 -1.29 -10.65
CA SER A 58 10.52 -1.23 -12.02
C SER A 58 9.32 -0.30 -12.12
N ASP A 59 8.45 -0.28 -11.11
CA ASP A 59 7.26 0.57 -11.07
C ASP A 59 7.63 2.05 -10.96
N ALA A 60 8.47 2.41 -9.98
CA ALA A 60 8.94 3.79 -9.79
C ALA A 60 9.71 4.36 -10.99
N ARG A 61 10.32 3.51 -11.82
CA ARG A 61 10.97 3.94 -13.07
C ARG A 61 9.99 4.18 -14.22
N ARG A 62 8.86 3.47 -14.23
CA ARG A 62 7.84 3.57 -15.28
C ARG A 62 6.88 4.72 -15.02
N ASN A 63 6.56 4.96 -13.75
CA ASN A 63 5.69 6.03 -13.30
C ASN A 63 6.42 6.96 -12.32
N PRO A 64 7.03 8.05 -12.83
CA PRO A 64 7.67 9.06 -11.99
C PRO A 64 6.68 9.76 -11.04
N ASP A 65 5.43 9.89 -11.48
CA ASP A 65 4.34 10.48 -10.71
C ASP A 65 3.80 9.47 -9.66
N PRO A 66 3.90 9.78 -8.35
CA PRO A 66 3.44 8.89 -7.27
C PRO A 66 1.97 8.50 -7.36
N ASP A 67 1.11 9.40 -7.83
CA ASP A 67 -0.33 9.22 -7.83
C ASP A 67 -0.82 8.27 -8.94
N ARG A 68 0.06 7.96 -9.91
CA ARG A 68 -0.25 7.07 -11.03
C ARG A 68 0.38 5.67 -10.91
N ARG A 69 0.97 5.32 -9.76
CA ARG A 69 1.66 4.03 -9.55
C ARG A 69 0.70 2.84 -9.64
N ASP A 70 1.17 1.70 -10.13
CA ASP A 70 0.37 0.47 -10.17
C ASP A 70 0.05 0.00 -8.73
N ASP A 71 -1.16 -0.53 -8.49
CA ASP A 71 -1.51 -1.13 -7.19
C ASP A 71 -0.79 -2.50 -7.00
N LEU A 72 0.47 -2.39 -6.59
CA LEU A 72 1.31 -3.54 -6.25
C LEU A 72 0.85 -4.23 -4.97
N ALA A 73 0.14 -3.52 -4.07
CA ALA A 73 -0.37 -4.11 -2.83
C ALA A 73 -1.42 -5.18 -3.13
N MET A 74 -2.44 -4.83 -3.93
CA MET A 74 -3.45 -5.79 -4.37
C MET A 74 -2.82 -6.97 -5.13
N THR A 75 -1.86 -6.67 -6.00
CA THR A 75 -1.17 -7.68 -6.81
C THR A 75 -0.43 -8.71 -5.95
N TRP A 76 0.32 -8.25 -4.94
CA TRP A 76 1.07 -9.12 -4.04
C TRP A 76 0.18 -9.83 -3.01
N LEU A 77 -0.93 -9.21 -2.60
CA LEU A 77 -1.93 -9.85 -1.74
C LEU A 77 -2.57 -11.04 -2.44
N LEU A 78 -3.07 -10.85 -3.66
CA LEU A 78 -3.67 -11.93 -4.45
C LEU A 78 -2.66 -13.01 -4.81
N ALA A 79 -1.43 -12.63 -5.15
CA ALA A 79 -0.35 -13.58 -5.43
C ALA A 79 -0.01 -14.43 -4.20
N GLY A 80 0.13 -13.82 -3.02
CA GLY A 80 0.40 -14.54 -1.77
C GLY A 80 -0.74 -15.46 -1.36
N LEU A 81 -1.98 -14.99 -1.46
CA LEU A 81 -3.17 -15.79 -1.15
C LEU A 81 -3.27 -17.01 -2.08
N PHE A 82 -3.13 -16.79 -3.38
CA PHE A 82 -3.12 -17.87 -4.37
C PHE A 82 -1.98 -18.85 -4.11
N ALA A 83 -0.77 -18.35 -3.82
CA ALA A 83 0.39 -19.18 -3.51
C ALA A 83 0.13 -20.06 -2.28
N GLY A 84 -0.43 -19.50 -1.21
CA GLY A 84 -0.75 -20.22 0.02
C GLY A 84 -1.75 -21.34 -0.20
N VAL A 85 -2.89 -21.04 -0.84
CA VAL A 85 -3.95 -22.03 -1.07
C VAL A 85 -3.48 -23.14 -2.02
N VAL A 86 -2.86 -22.77 -3.14
CA VAL A 86 -2.43 -23.76 -4.15
C VAL A 86 -1.29 -24.62 -3.61
N SER A 87 -0.30 -24.03 -2.92
CA SER A 87 0.79 -24.82 -2.33
C SER A 87 0.30 -25.73 -1.20
N GLY A 88 -0.63 -25.28 -0.35
CA GLY A 88 -1.24 -26.10 0.69
C GLY A 88 -2.00 -27.29 0.12
N ALA A 89 -2.84 -27.05 -0.90
CA ALA A 89 -3.57 -28.12 -1.58
C ALA A 89 -2.64 -29.14 -2.25
N VAL A 90 -1.58 -28.67 -2.92
CA VAL A 90 -0.58 -29.52 -3.58
C VAL A 90 0.23 -30.31 -2.54
N ALA A 91 0.67 -29.68 -1.46
CA ALA A 91 1.41 -30.34 -0.39
C ALA A 91 0.55 -31.41 0.29
N TRP A 92 -0.71 -31.12 0.58
CA TRP A 92 -1.66 -32.11 1.08
C TRP A 92 -1.80 -33.30 0.12
N PHE A 93 -1.96 -33.03 -1.19
CA PHE A 93 -2.08 -34.08 -2.19
C PHE A 93 -0.84 -34.97 -2.25
N ILE A 94 0.36 -34.39 -2.17
CA ILE A 94 1.63 -35.14 -2.11
C ILE A 94 1.71 -35.97 -0.81
N GLY A 95 1.24 -35.42 0.31
CA GLY A 95 1.20 -36.10 1.60
C GLY A 95 0.40 -37.41 1.60
N LEU A 96 -0.60 -37.54 0.73
CA LEU A 96 -1.35 -38.79 0.56
C LEU A 96 -0.48 -39.97 0.10
N PHE A 97 0.61 -39.68 -0.61
CA PHE A 97 1.52 -40.70 -1.16
C PHE A 97 2.89 -40.70 -0.46
N TYR A 98 3.21 -39.68 0.35
CA TYR A 98 4.54 -39.47 0.93
C TYR A 98 4.47 -39.15 2.43
N ASN A 99 4.63 -40.19 3.26
CA ASN A 99 4.53 -40.08 4.74
C ASN A 99 5.65 -39.24 5.39
N ASN A 100 6.74 -38.96 4.67
CA ASN A 100 7.80 -38.08 5.15
C ASN A 100 7.46 -36.59 5.03
N LEU A 101 6.33 -36.25 4.39
CA LEU A 101 5.83 -34.89 4.36
C LEU A 101 5.01 -34.64 5.63
N TYR A 102 5.44 -33.67 6.45
CA TYR A 102 4.68 -33.27 7.63
C TYR A 102 3.52 -32.38 7.19
N VAL A 103 2.36 -33.01 6.96
CA VAL A 103 1.14 -32.35 6.47
C VAL A 103 0.01 -32.66 7.43
N GLU A 104 -0.74 -31.64 7.79
CA GLU A 104 -1.93 -31.81 8.62
C GLU A 104 -3.16 -32.15 7.75
N GLY A 105 -4.35 -32.16 8.36
CA GLY A 105 -5.59 -32.29 7.61
C GLY A 105 -5.75 -31.17 6.57
N LEU A 106 -6.40 -31.47 5.44
CA LEU A 106 -6.62 -30.56 4.31
C LEU A 106 -7.09 -29.16 4.72
N ILE A 107 -7.99 -29.09 5.72
CA ILE A 107 -8.55 -27.83 6.22
C ILE A 107 -7.44 -26.95 6.82
N ASN A 108 -6.54 -27.52 7.62
CA ASN A 108 -5.44 -26.77 8.25
C ASN A 108 -4.43 -26.27 7.21
N GLU A 109 -4.20 -27.05 6.14
CA GLU A 109 -3.30 -26.65 5.06
C GLU A 109 -3.83 -25.46 4.26
N ILE A 110 -5.12 -25.49 3.92
CA ILE A 110 -5.77 -24.44 3.11
C ILE A 110 -6.11 -23.19 3.93
N THR A 111 -6.08 -23.27 5.27
CA THR A 111 -6.38 -22.14 6.16
C THR A 111 -5.13 -21.60 6.83
N THR A 112 -4.57 -22.32 7.81
CA THR A 112 -3.44 -21.87 8.63
C THR A 112 -2.17 -21.71 7.81
N PHE A 113 -1.76 -22.77 7.10
CA PHE A 113 -0.55 -22.72 6.29
C PHE A 113 -0.70 -21.77 5.10
N ALA A 114 -1.87 -21.75 4.47
CA ALA A 114 -2.16 -20.80 3.41
C ALA A 114 -2.11 -19.35 3.90
N ALA A 115 -2.72 -19.04 5.05
CA ALA A 115 -2.70 -17.70 5.64
C ALA A 115 -1.29 -17.27 6.04
N PHE A 116 -0.51 -18.17 6.66
CA PHE A 116 0.90 -17.92 6.97
C PHE A 116 1.71 -17.61 5.71
N THR A 117 1.58 -18.44 4.67
CA THR A 117 2.28 -18.26 3.40
C THR A 117 1.86 -16.96 2.72
N ALA A 118 0.57 -16.66 2.70
CA ALA A 118 0.02 -15.44 2.12
C ALA A 118 0.56 -14.20 2.83
N LEU A 119 0.53 -14.18 4.16
CA LEU A 119 1.01 -13.06 4.96
C LEU A 119 2.52 -12.88 4.81
N LEU A 120 3.28 -13.97 4.83
CA LEU A 120 4.73 -13.92 4.64
C LEU A 120 5.09 -13.35 3.26
N VAL A 121 4.50 -13.88 2.18
CA VAL A 121 4.76 -13.38 0.82
C VAL A 121 4.35 -11.91 0.70
N PHE A 122 3.16 -11.55 1.19
CA PHE A 122 2.64 -10.19 1.12
C PHE A 122 3.55 -9.20 1.85
N VAL A 123 3.85 -9.44 3.13
CA VAL A 123 4.64 -8.51 3.94
C VAL A 123 6.06 -8.38 3.39
N CYS A 124 6.73 -9.49 3.08
CA CYS A 124 8.08 -9.47 2.54
C CYS A 124 8.15 -8.75 1.20
N ALA A 125 7.19 -9.03 0.30
CA ALA A 125 7.15 -8.37 -1.00
C ALA A 125 6.87 -6.88 -0.87
N ILE A 126 5.96 -6.45 0.02
CA ILE A 126 5.64 -5.03 0.22
C ILE A 126 6.79 -4.26 0.85
N ILE A 127 7.53 -4.87 1.78
CA ILE A 127 8.78 -4.29 2.28
C ILE A 127 9.77 -4.13 1.12
N GLY A 128 9.90 -5.15 0.26
CA GLY A 128 10.71 -5.09 -0.94
C GLY A 128 10.31 -3.94 -1.87
N THR A 129 9.03 -3.84 -2.24
CA THR A 129 8.53 -2.81 -3.16
C THR A 129 8.74 -1.41 -2.59
N ALA A 130 8.46 -1.21 -1.30
CA ALA A 130 8.68 0.06 -0.62
C ALA A 130 10.16 0.50 -0.64
N LEU A 131 11.08 -0.43 -0.40
CA LEU A 131 12.53 -0.18 -0.54
C LEU A 131 12.92 0.14 -1.99
N GLY A 132 12.26 -0.49 -2.96
CA GLY A 132 12.42 -0.23 -4.39
C GLY A 132 12.00 1.20 -4.77
N HIS A 133 10.81 1.62 -4.32
CA HIS A 133 10.31 2.98 -4.49
C HIS A 133 11.25 4.01 -3.87
N TRP A 134 11.58 3.83 -2.60
CA TRP A 134 12.43 4.75 -1.86
C TRP A 134 13.79 4.99 -2.51
N LEU A 135 14.44 3.94 -3.04
CA LEU A 135 15.75 4.07 -3.67
C LEU A 135 15.70 4.82 -5.01
N VAL A 136 14.59 4.71 -5.75
CA VAL A 136 14.39 5.41 -7.02
C VAL A 136 14.01 6.86 -6.74
N ASP A 137 13.07 7.09 -5.83
CA ASP A 137 12.58 8.43 -5.45
C ASP A 137 13.72 9.31 -4.91
N ARG A 138 14.67 8.73 -4.15
CA ARG A 138 15.86 9.45 -3.67
C ARG A 138 16.79 9.96 -4.78
N LYS A 139 16.72 9.38 -5.98
CA LYS A 139 17.59 9.71 -7.12
C LYS A 139 16.87 10.53 -8.19
N ALA A 140 15.56 10.74 -8.06
CA ALA A 140 14.81 11.56 -8.97
C ALA A 140 15.16 13.04 -8.72
N PRO A 141 15.53 13.83 -9.73
CA PRO A 141 15.60 15.28 -9.60
C PRO A 141 14.21 15.80 -9.20
N GLU A 142 14.16 16.89 -8.41
CA GLU A 142 12.91 17.58 -8.09
C GLU A 142 12.20 17.93 -9.40
N GLN A 143 11.22 17.11 -9.80
CA GLN A 143 10.34 17.48 -10.88
C GLN A 143 9.56 18.68 -10.33
N SER A 144 9.81 19.86 -10.92
CA SER A 144 8.97 21.02 -10.71
C SER A 144 7.54 20.54 -10.88
N ARG A 145 6.76 20.51 -9.79
CA ARG A 145 5.31 20.33 -9.87
C ARG A 145 4.86 21.32 -10.92
N ARG A 146 4.53 20.84 -12.11
CA ARG A 146 3.85 21.68 -13.08
C ARG A 146 2.52 21.96 -12.41
N ARG A 147 2.41 23.16 -11.85
CA ARG A 147 1.15 23.69 -11.34
C ARG A 147 0.11 23.41 -12.42
N GLU A 148 -0.80 22.49 -12.13
CA GLU A 148 -2.11 22.38 -12.78
C GLU A 148 -2.95 23.60 -12.35
N ASP A 149 -2.41 24.81 -12.50
CA ASP A 149 -3.13 26.06 -12.25
C ASP A 149 -3.92 26.48 -13.51
N ASP A 150 -3.57 25.97 -14.70
CA ASP A 150 -4.29 26.33 -15.94
C ASP A 150 -5.63 25.58 -16.11
N ASP A 151 -5.75 24.33 -15.66
CA ASP A 151 -7.01 23.55 -15.81
C ASP A 151 -7.97 23.69 -14.60
N ARG A 152 -7.52 24.29 -13.49
CA ARG A 152 -8.37 24.54 -12.30
C ARG A 152 -9.02 25.93 -12.28
N ALA A 153 -8.60 26.85 -13.15
CA ALA A 153 -9.25 28.16 -13.27
C ALA A 153 -10.75 28.04 -13.61
N ASP A 154 -11.13 27.04 -14.42
CA ASP A 154 -12.52 26.80 -14.82
C ASP A 154 -13.39 26.16 -13.72
N THR A 155 -12.80 25.63 -12.65
CA THR A 155 -13.54 24.99 -11.54
C THR A 155 -13.43 25.73 -10.21
N ASP A 156 -12.53 26.71 -10.09
CA ASP A 156 -12.45 27.57 -8.92
C ASP A 156 -13.38 28.78 -9.07
N VAL A 157 -14.57 28.66 -8.49
CA VAL A 157 -15.60 29.73 -8.45
C VAL A 157 -15.03 31.03 -7.85
N PHE A 158 -14.00 30.96 -7.01
CA PHE A 158 -13.38 32.14 -6.39
C PHE A 158 -12.32 32.81 -7.26
N ALA A 159 -11.77 32.11 -8.26
CA ALA A 159 -10.89 32.70 -9.27
C ALA A 159 -11.71 33.49 -10.30
N ALA A 160 -12.83 32.93 -10.74
CA ALA A 160 -13.75 33.58 -11.69
C ALA A 160 -14.30 34.93 -11.17
N VAL A 161 -14.52 35.07 -9.85
CA VAL A 161 -14.99 36.33 -9.24
C VAL A 161 -13.86 37.38 -9.14
N ARG A 162 -12.59 36.96 -9.04
CA ARG A 162 -11.47 37.91 -8.95
C ARG A 162 -11.17 38.58 -10.28
N ASP A 163 -11.30 37.88 -11.39
CA ASP A 163 -11.06 38.47 -12.73
C ASP A 163 -12.10 39.56 -13.07
N ASP A 164 -13.34 39.42 -12.63
CA ASP A 164 -14.42 40.40 -12.86
C ASP A 164 -14.29 41.67 -11.98
N THR A 165 -13.44 41.65 -10.95
CA THR A 165 -13.23 42.81 -10.06
C THR A 165 -12.22 43.81 -10.62
N THR A 166 -11.47 43.43 -11.66
CA THR A 166 -10.38 44.26 -12.23
C THR A 166 -10.83 45.30 -13.25
N ASP A 167 -12.11 45.31 -13.65
CA ASP A 167 -12.64 46.19 -14.72
C ASP A 167 -13.50 47.36 -14.22
N TYR A 168 -13.50 47.63 -12.91
CA TYR A 168 -14.36 48.65 -12.28
C TYR A 168 -13.70 50.00 -11.94
N ASP A 169 -12.50 50.30 -12.46
CA ASP A 169 -11.77 51.56 -12.18
C ASP A 169 -11.91 52.64 -13.28
N SER A 170 -12.99 52.64 -14.06
CA SER A 170 -13.24 53.72 -15.04
C SER A 170 -14.71 54.12 -15.18
N TYR A 171 -15.26 54.75 -14.13
CA TYR A 171 -16.37 55.69 -14.29
C TYR A 171 -16.22 56.88 -13.34
N PRO A 172 -16.17 58.14 -13.84
CA PRO A 172 -16.22 59.31 -12.98
C PRO A 172 -17.69 59.60 -12.64
N GLY A 173 -18.03 59.55 -11.36
CA GLY A 173 -19.27 60.11 -10.84
C GLY A 173 -20.37 59.08 -10.58
N ALA A 174 -20.37 58.53 -9.37
CA ALA A 174 -21.59 58.15 -8.69
C ALA A 174 -21.37 58.36 -7.18
N GLU A 175 -22.22 59.19 -6.59
CA GLU A 175 -22.17 59.59 -5.19
C GLU A 175 -22.29 58.38 -4.27
N THR A 176 -21.50 58.36 -3.20
CA THR A 176 -21.62 57.39 -2.11
C THR A 176 -22.96 57.56 -1.40
N GLU A 177 -23.97 56.80 -1.81
CA GLU A 177 -25.11 56.51 -0.93
C GLU A 177 -24.61 55.57 0.18
N GLN A 178 -24.50 56.13 1.39
CA GLN A 178 -24.31 55.35 2.61
C GLN A 178 -25.50 54.41 2.80
N GLN A 179 -25.35 53.17 2.36
CA GLN A 179 -26.30 52.10 2.64
C GLN A 179 -26.16 51.71 4.13
N THR A 180 -26.89 52.40 5.01
CA THR A 180 -27.04 52.03 6.42
C THR A 180 -27.83 50.73 6.51
N SER A 181 -27.12 49.61 6.44
CA SER A 181 -27.65 48.28 6.72
C SER A 181 -27.77 48.10 8.24
N SER A 182 -28.98 47.90 8.72
CA SER A 182 -29.30 47.57 10.12
C SER A 182 -28.91 46.12 10.41
N VAL A 183 -27.65 45.88 10.76
CA VAL A 183 -27.23 44.59 11.31
C VAL A 183 -27.49 44.62 12.82
N ALA A 184 -28.39 43.75 13.27
CA ALA A 184 -28.72 43.57 14.68
C ALA A 184 -27.46 43.23 15.48
N LEU A 185 -27.14 44.10 16.44
CA LEU A 185 -26.15 43.86 17.48
C LEU A 185 -26.69 42.70 18.34
N ALA A 186 -26.10 41.52 18.24
CA ALA A 186 -26.31 40.49 19.26
C ALA A 186 -25.61 40.97 20.54
N GLU A 187 -26.40 41.46 21.50
CA GLU A 187 -25.90 41.82 22.82
C GLU A 187 -25.35 40.57 23.51
N ASP A 188 -24.04 40.58 23.78
CA ASP A 188 -23.32 39.54 24.51
C ASP A 188 -23.67 39.65 26.02
N GLU A 189 -24.78 39.03 26.40
CA GLU A 189 -25.37 39.09 27.75
C GLU A 189 -24.72 38.10 28.74
N THR A 190 -23.41 37.85 28.66
CA THR A 190 -22.71 36.99 29.63
C THR A 190 -21.32 37.48 30.04
N ARG A 191 -21.23 38.71 30.56
CA ARG A 191 -20.08 39.12 31.40
C ARG A 191 -20.46 39.08 32.89
N PRO A 192 -19.84 38.22 33.71
CA PRO A 192 -20.04 38.24 35.15
C PRO A 192 -19.37 39.49 35.74
N VAL A 193 -20.14 40.29 36.46
CA VAL A 193 -19.68 41.46 37.20
C VAL A 193 -18.86 40.97 38.40
N ASP A 194 -17.54 41.19 38.36
CA ASP A 194 -16.66 41.01 39.51
C ASP A 194 -16.96 42.09 40.55
N LYS A 195 -17.67 41.68 41.60
CA LYS A 195 -18.10 42.55 42.69
C LYS A 195 -16.95 42.69 43.68
N ARG A 196 -16.13 43.73 43.52
CA ARG A 196 -15.20 44.18 44.56
C ARG A 196 -15.96 45.03 45.57
N ASP A 197 -16.39 44.39 46.65
CA ASP A 197 -16.81 45.08 47.87
C ASP A 197 -15.56 45.57 48.63
N ASN A 198 -15.69 46.78 49.17
CA ASN A 198 -14.70 47.59 49.87
C ASN A 198 -14.62 47.20 51.35
#